data_AF-Q3YYD9-F1
#
_entry.id   AF-Q3YYD9-F1
#
_cell.length_a   1.000
_cell.length_b   1.000
_cell.length_c   1.000
_cell.angle_alpha   90.00
_cell.angle_beta   90.00
_cell.angle_gamma   90.00
#
_symmetry.space_group_name_H-M   'P 1'
#
loop_
_entity.id
_entity.type
_entity.pdbx_description
1 polymer ?
#
loop_
_entity_poly.entity_id
_entity_poly.type
_entity_poly.pdbx_seq_one_letter_code
_entity_poly.pdbx_strand_id
1 'polypeptide(L)'
;MSVLYPLIQALVLFAVAPLLSGITRVARARLHNRRGPGVLQEYRDIFKLLGRQSVGPDASGWVFRLTPYVMVGVMLTIATALPVVTVGSPLPQLGDLITLLYLFAIARFFFAISGLDTGSPFTAIGASREAMLGVLVEPMLLLGLWVAAQVAGSTNISNITDTVYHWPLSQSIPLVLALCACAFATFIEMGKLPFDLAEAEQELQEGPLSEYSGSGFGVMKWGISLKQLVVLQMFVGVFIPWGQMETFTAGGLLLALVIAIVKLVVGVLVIALFENSMARLRLDITPRITWTGFGFAFLAFVSLLAA
;
A
#
# COMPACT_ATOMS: atom_id res chain seq x y z
N MET A 1 0.91 -1.33 -27.28
CA MET A 1 1.06 -2.46 -26.33
C MET A 1 -0.32 -2.90 -25.91
N SER A 2 -0.63 -4.19 -25.97
CA SER A 2 -1.97 -4.71 -25.66
C SER A 2 -2.27 -4.52 -24.17
N VAL A 3 -3.35 -3.80 -23.85
CA VAL A 3 -3.91 -3.58 -22.49
C VAL A 3 -4.05 -4.88 -21.68
N LEU A 4 -4.06 -6.01 -22.37
CA LEU A 4 -4.13 -7.36 -21.84
C LEU A 4 -3.00 -7.70 -20.84
N TYR A 5 -1.74 -7.28 -21.06
CA TYR A 5 -0.67 -7.56 -20.09
C TYR A 5 -0.84 -6.81 -18.75
N PRO A 6 -1.06 -5.47 -18.75
CA PRO A 6 -1.38 -4.75 -17.52
C PRO A 6 -2.59 -5.33 -16.78
N LEU A 7 -3.63 -5.74 -17.52
CA LEU A 7 -4.84 -6.32 -16.94
C LEU A 7 -4.54 -7.66 -16.24
N ILE A 8 -3.78 -8.55 -16.90
CA ILE A 8 -3.38 -9.83 -16.30
C ILE A 8 -2.55 -9.58 -15.05
N GLN A 9 -1.59 -8.65 -15.08
CA GLN A 9 -0.79 -8.31 -13.91
C GLN A 9 -1.67 -7.86 -12.74
N ALA A 10 -2.61 -6.93 -12.99
CA ALA A 10 -3.51 -6.43 -11.96
C ALA A 10 -4.40 -7.55 -11.38
N LEU A 11 -4.90 -8.46 -12.22
CA LEU A 11 -5.69 -9.61 -11.78
C LEU A 11 -4.86 -10.61 -10.97
N VAL A 12 -3.60 -10.84 -11.35
CA VAL A 12 -2.67 -11.69 -10.58
C VAL A 12 -2.39 -11.05 -9.22
N LEU A 13 -2.11 -9.75 -9.16
CA LEU A 13 -1.90 -9.04 -7.90
C LEU A 13 -3.16 -9.07 -7.02
N PHE A 14 -4.35 -8.88 -7.61
CA PHE A 14 -5.62 -9.04 -6.91
C PHE A 14 -5.80 -10.44 -6.36
N ALA A 15 -5.49 -11.46 -7.16
CA ALA A 15 -5.57 -12.85 -6.72
C ALA A 15 -4.57 -13.16 -5.60
N VAL A 16 -3.35 -12.62 -5.63
CA VAL A 16 -2.27 -12.89 -4.66
C VAL A 16 -2.41 -12.08 -3.37
N ALA A 17 -3.09 -10.93 -3.39
CA ALA A 17 -3.17 -10.02 -2.25
C ALA A 17 -3.58 -10.68 -0.92
N PRO A 18 -4.64 -11.50 -0.83
CA PRO A 18 -5.00 -12.17 0.42
C PRO A 18 -3.97 -13.20 0.88
N LEU A 19 -3.16 -13.77 -0.03
CA LEU A 19 -2.09 -14.71 0.32
C LEU A 19 -1.04 -14.02 1.19
N LEU A 20 -0.63 -12.81 0.82
CA LEU A 20 0.38 -12.05 1.57
C LEU A 20 -0.13 -11.71 2.98
N SER A 21 -1.39 -11.27 3.11
CA SER A 21 -2.02 -11.07 4.43
C SER A 21 -2.05 -12.37 5.25
N GLY A 22 -2.31 -13.51 4.62
CA GLY A 22 -2.25 -14.83 5.26
C GLY A 22 -0.84 -15.20 5.74
N ILE A 23 0.21 -14.87 4.97
CA ILE A 23 1.61 -15.06 5.38
C ILE A 23 1.93 -14.22 6.62
N THR A 24 1.51 -12.95 6.66
CA THR A 24 1.67 -12.09 7.85
C THR A 24 1.01 -12.72 9.08
N ARG A 25 -0.20 -13.26 8.93
CA ARG A 25 -0.95 -13.88 10.05
C ARG A 25 -0.25 -15.14 10.58
N VAL A 26 0.32 -15.96 9.70
CA VAL A 26 1.15 -17.11 10.09
C VAL A 26 2.44 -16.65 10.77
N ALA A 27 3.15 -15.68 10.21
CA ALA A 27 4.39 -15.13 10.77
C ALA A 27 4.16 -14.58 12.18
N ARG A 28 3.13 -13.74 12.36
CA ARG A 28 2.67 -13.23 13.66
C ARG A 28 2.43 -14.34 14.67
N ALA A 29 1.72 -15.40 14.27
CA ALA A 29 1.46 -16.51 15.17
C ALA A 29 2.74 -17.25 15.59
N ARG A 30 3.67 -17.47 14.65
CA ARG A 30 4.96 -18.11 14.93
C ARG A 30 5.85 -17.26 15.83
N LEU A 31 5.90 -15.94 15.62
CA LEU A 31 6.62 -15.01 16.50
C LEU A 31 6.08 -15.04 17.94
N HIS A 32 4.79 -15.26 18.12
CA HIS A 32 4.16 -15.42 19.43
C HIS A 32 4.19 -16.87 19.96
N ASN A 33 5.02 -17.75 19.39
CA ASN A 33 5.13 -19.16 19.75
C ASN A 33 3.80 -19.95 19.75
N ARG A 34 2.85 -19.57 18.89
CA ARG A 34 1.57 -20.27 18.71
C ARG A 34 1.39 -20.78 17.28
N ARG A 35 0.54 -21.80 17.11
CA ARG A 35 0.11 -22.25 15.78
C ARG A 35 -1.03 -21.35 15.30
N GLY A 36 -0.77 -20.55 14.28
CA GLY A 36 -1.78 -19.72 13.61
C GLY A 36 -2.61 -20.51 12.60
N PRO A 37 -3.62 -19.87 12.01
CA PRO A 37 -4.36 -20.45 10.90
C PRO A 37 -3.46 -20.65 9.66
N GLY A 38 -3.90 -21.47 8.71
CA GLY A 38 -3.14 -21.67 7.46
C GLY A 38 -3.09 -20.41 6.58
N VAL A 39 -2.12 -20.34 5.67
CA VAL A 39 -1.93 -19.19 4.76
C VAL A 39 -3.17 -18.92 3.90
N LEU A 40 -3.93 -19.97 3.54
CA LEU A 40 -5.16 -19.85 2.73
C LEU A 40 -6.40 -19.43 3.55
N GLN A 41 -6.26 -19.13 4.84
CA GLN A 41 -7.40 -18.79 5.69
C GLN A 41 -8.09 -17.50 5.23
N GLU A 42 -7.33 -16.48 4.82
CA GLU A 42 -7.89 -15.21 4.37
C GLU A 42 -8.83 -15.39 3.17
N TYR A 43 -8.48 -16.27 2.22
CA TYR A 43 -9.39 -16.60 1.11
C TYR A 43 -10.68 -17.24 1.60
N ARG A 44 -10.60 -18.19 2.54
CA ARG A 44 -11.77 -18.87 3.08
C ARG A 44 -12.67 -17.89 3.82
N ASP A 45 -12.10 -16.96 4.57
CA ASP A 45 -12.82 -15.94 5.31
C ASP A 45 -13.51 -14.97 4.34
N ILE A 46 -12.82 -14.52 3.29
CA ILE A 46 -13.40 -13.67 2.23
C ILE A 46 -14.53 -14.39 1.50
N PHE A 47 -14.33 -15.62 1.02
CA PHE A 47 -15.37 -16.37 0.31
C PHE A 47 -16.59 -16.65 1.21
N LYS A 48 -16.36 -16.92 2.49
CA LYS A 48 -17.44 -17.03 3.47
C LYS A 48 -18.22 -15.72 3.58
N LEU A 49 -17.56 -14.58 3.65
CA LEU A 49 -18.20 -13.26 3.76
C LEU A 49 -18.98 -12.90 2.49
N LEU A 50 -18.44 -13.19 1.31
CA LEU A 50 -19.13 -12.96 0.03
C LEU A 50 -20.45 -13.73 -0.09
N GLY A 51 -20.57 -14.88 0.58
CA GLY A 51 -21.82 -15.65 0.65
C GLY A 51 -22.83 -15.17 1.70
N ARG A 52 -22.54 -14.09 2.45
CA ARG A 52 -23.42 -13.54 3.49
C ARG A 52 -24.10 -12.26 3.01
N GLN A 53 -25.30 -12.01 3.54
CA GLN A 53 -26.04 -10.79 3.28
C GLN A 53 -25.25 -9.56 3.79
N SER A 54 -25.09 -8.57 2.92
CA SER A 54 -24.57 -7.25 3.32
C SER A 54 -25.70 -6.46 3.97
N VAL A 55 -25.52 -6.13 5.24
CA VAL A 55 -26.38 -5.24 6.03
C VAL A 55 -25.55 -4.02 6.42
N GLY A 56 -26.13 -2.84 6.36
CA GLY A 56 -25.53 -1.59 6.84
C GLY A 56 -26.55 -0.78 7.62
N PRO A 57 -26.13 0.26 8.35
CA PRO A 57 -27.02 1.14 9.09
C PRO A 57 -28.04 1.84 8.17
N ASP A 58 -29.23 2.15 8.69
CA ASP A 58 -30.27 2.88 7.91
C ASP A 58 -29.79 4.29 7.49
N ALA A 59 -28.90 4.89 8.28
CA ALA A 59 -28.28 6.16 7.98
C ALA A 59 -27.24 6.09 6.85
N SER A 60 -26.77 4.89 6.49
CA SER A 60 -25.70 4.71 5.51
C SER A 60 -26.15 5.08 4.10
N GLY A 61 -25.41 6.00 3.48
CA GLY A 61 -25.68 6.52 2.16
C GLY A 61 -25.19 5.62 1.03
N TRP A 62 -25.00 6.26 -0.12
CA TRP A 62 -24.43 5.60 -1.31
C TRP A 62 -22.91 5.47 -1.21
N VAL A 63 -22.24 6.35 -0.47
CA VAL A 63 -20.78 6.36 -0.34
C VAL A 63 -20.33 5.09 0.39
N PHE A 64 -20.93 4.79 1.53
CA PHE A 64 -20.68 3.56 2.29
C PHE A 64 -20.79 2.29 1.41
N ARG A 65 -21.84 2.21 0.58
CA ARG A 65 -22.07 1.05 -0.31
C ARG A 65 -21.09 0.97 -1.47
N LEU A 66 -20.60 2.12 -1.95
CA LEU A 66 -19.72 2.20 -3.11
C LEU A 66 -18.24 2.01 -2.75
N THR A 67 -17.82 2.44 -1.56
CA THR A 67 -16.42 2.47 -1.13
C THR A 67 -15.67 1.13 -1.30
N PRO A 68 -16.21 -0.05 -0.97
CA PRO A 68 -15.51 -1.32 -1.20
C PRO A 68 -15.13 -1.54 -2.68
N TYR A 69 -16.01 -1.16 -3.60
CA TYR A 69 -15.78 -1.31 -5.03
C TYR A 69 -14.81 -0.25 -5.57
N VAL A 70 -14.89 0.99 -5.07
CA VAL A 70 -13.94 2.06 -5.40
C VAL A 70 -12.54 1.68 -4.93
N MET A 71 -12.41 1.17 -3.71
CA MET A 71 -11.13 0.72 -3.15
C MET A 71 -10.48 -0.33 -4.05
N VAL A 72 -11.24 -1.37 -4.44
CA VAL A 72 -10.73 -2.42 -5.33
C VAL A 72 -10.41 -1.87 -6.73
N GLY A 73 -11.30 -1.07 -7.31
CA GLY A 73 -11.14 -0.53 -8.66
C GLY A 73 -9.94 0.41 -8.79
N VAL A 74 -9.74 1.29 -7.80
CA VAL A 74 -8.59 2.20 -7.75
C VAL A 74 -7.29 1.41 -7.58
N MET A 75 -7.25 0.45 -6.65
CA MET A 75 -6.04 -0.35 -6.44
C MET A 75 -5.70 -1.25 -7.65
N LEU A 76 -6.71 -1.79 -8.35
CA LEU A 76 -6.52 -2.49 -9.62
C LEU A 76 -5.94 -1.56 -10.68
N THR A 77 -6.44 -0.32 -10.77
CA THR A 77 -5.93 0.69 -11.71
C THR A 77 -4.45 0.98 -11.44
N ILE A 78 -4.08 1.22 -10.18
CA ILE A 78 -2.68 1.42 -9.79
C ILE A 78 -1.85 0.16 -10.14
N ALA A 79 -2.36 -1.04 -9.86
CA ALA A 79 -1.68 -2.30 -10.13
C ALA A 79 -1.36 -2.52 -11.63
N THR A 80 -2.14 -1.95 -12.55
CA THR A 80 -1.82 -1.99 -14.00
C THR A 80 -0.60 -1.13 -14.38
N ALA A 81 -0.32 -0.09 -13.61
CA ALA A 81 0.68 0.91 -13.91
C ALA A 81 2.02 0.67 -13.19
N LEU A 82 2.06 -0.20 -12.17
CA LEU A 82 3.28 -0.44 -11.39
C LEU A 82 4.28 -1.37 -12.12
N PRO A 83 5.60 -1.11 -11.98
CA PRO A 83 6.64 -2.02 -12.44
C PRO A 83 6.76 -3.19 -11.45
N VAL A 84 6.27 -4.37 -11.87
CA VAL A 84 6.30 -5.60 -11.05
C VAL A 84 7.40 -6.53 -11.49
N VAL A 85 7.35 -6.92 -12.77
CA VAL A 85 8.23 -7.94 -13.36
C VAL A 85 9.22 -7.31 -14.33
N THR A 86 8.85 -6.19 -14.94
CA THR A 86 9.67 -5.40 -15.86
C THR A 86 10.01 -4.05 -15.24
N VAL A 87 11.15 -3.50 -15.65
CA VAL A 87 11.56 -2.12 -15.30
C VAL A 87 10.56 -1.10 -15.86
N GLY A 88 10.08 -1.36 -17.09
CA GLY A 88 9.00 -0.60 -17.70
C GLY A 88 7.64 -0.91 -17.09
N SER A 89 6.84 0.13 -16.85
CA SER A 89 5.42 -0.01 -16.56
C SER A 89 4.70 -0.71 -17.73
N PRO A 90 3.82 -1.69 -17.48
CA PRO A 90 2.98 -2.27 -18.53
C PRO A 90 2.08 -1.25 -19.22
N LEU A 91 1.70 -0.17 -18.51
CA LEU A 91 0.84 0.89 -19.01
C LEU A 91 1.44 2.27 -18.65
N PRO A 92 2.45 2.74 -19.41
CA PRO A 92 3.20 3.95 -19.08
C PRO A 92 2.34 5.22 -19.00
N GLN A 93 1.19 5.26 -19.69
CA GLN A 93 0.27 6.40 -19.68
C GLN A 93 -0.38 6.63 -18.31
N LEU A 94 -0.57 5.57 -17.51
CA LEU A 94 -1.08 5.66 -16.14
C LEU A 94 0.04 5.62 -15.08
N GLY A 95 1.28 5.36 -15.51
CA GLY A 95 2.45 5.28 -14.64
C GLY A 95 3.07 6.62 -14.27
N ASP A 96 2.30 7.72 -14.31
CA ASP A 96 2.78 9.02 -13.85
C ASP A 96 2.68 9.13 -12.32
N LEU A 97 3.73 9.67 -11.70
CA LEU A 97 3.85 9.84 -10.25
C LEU A 97 2.64 10.52 -9.63
N ILE A 98 2.24 11.65 -10.20
CA ILE A 98 1.17 12.50 -9.66
C ILE A 98 -0.16 11.76 -9.77
N THR A 99 -0.37 11.09 -10.90
CA THR A 99 -1.56 10.24 -11.13
C THR A 99 -1.67 9.15 -10.08
N LEU A 100 -0.59 8.43 -9.77
CA LEU A 100 -0.59 7.38 -8.75
C LEU A 100 -0.88 7.93 -7.35
N LEU A 101 -0.29 9.07 -6.98
CA LEU A 101 -0.52 9.72 -5.68
C LEU A 101 -1.99 10.14 -5.51
N TYR A 102 -2.59 10.75 -6.54
CA TYR A 102 -4.01 11.12 -6.48
C TYR A 102 -4.94 9.90 -6.47
N LEU A 103 -4.58 8.79 -7.12
CA LEU A 103 -5.34 7.55 -7.00
C LEU A 103 -5.32 7.02 -5.56
N PHE A 104 -4.17 7.02 -4.87
CA PHE A 104 -4.11 6.68 -3.45
C PHE A 104 -4.96 7.64 -2.59
N ALA A 105 -4.91 8.95 -2.88
CA ALA A 105 -5.73 9.95 -2.19
C ALA A 105 -7.23 9.69 -2.37
N ILE A 106 -7.69 9.33 -3.58
CA ILE A 106 -9.09 8.95 -3.84
C ILE A 106 -9.49 7.75 -2.98
N ALA A 107 -8.68 6.70 -2.93
CA ALA A 107 -8.98 5.53 -2.10
C ALA A 107 -9.13 5.89 -0.62
N ARG A 108 -8.20 6.72 -0.07
CA ARG A 108 -8.28 7.18 1.32
C ARG A 108 -9.48 8.10 1.57
N PHE A 109 -9.80 8.99 0.64
CA PHE A 109 -10.95 9.87 0.73
C PHE A 109 -12.26 9.09 0.85
N PHE A 110 -12.49 8.11 -0.03
CA PHE A 110 -13.67 7.25 0.03
C PHE A 110 -13.70 6.37 1.27
N PHE A 111 -12.55 5.88 1.73
CA PHE A 111 -12.45 5.13 2.99
C PHE A 111 -12.88 5.98 4.18
N ALA A 112 -12.33 7.20 4.32
CA ALA A 112 -12.64 8.10 5.42
C ALA A 112 -14.11 8.54 5.41
N ILE A 113 -14.64 8.98 4.26
CA ILE A 113 -16.05 9.41 4.18
C ILE A 113 -17.00 8.25 4.43
N SER A 114 -16.66 7.02 4.01
CA SER A 114 -17.52 5.87 4.31
C SER A 114 -17.72 5.63 5.80
N GLY A 115 -16.72 5.95 6.63
CA GLY A 115 -16.85 5.89 8.10
C GLY A 115 -17.70 7.02 8.67
N LEU A 116 -17.79 8.17 7.99
CA LEU A 116 -18.69 9.28 8.40
C LEU A 116 -20.14 9.05 7.97
N ASP A 117 -20.33 8.38 6.83
CA ASP A 117 -21.63 8.14 6.19
C ASP A 117 -22.53 7.18 7.00
N THR A 118 -21.96 6.37 7.91
CA THR A 118 -22.73 5.41 8.73
C THR A 118 -23.45 6.07 9.92
N GLY A 119 -23.08 7.29 10.30
CA GLY A 119 -23.66 8.00 11.45
C GLY A 119 -23.25 7.46 12.82
N SER A 120 -22.32 6.51 12.89
CA SER A 120 -21.82 5.92 14.14
C SER A 120 -20.67 6.77 14.72
N PRO A 121 -20.67 7.08 16.03
CA PRO A 121 -19.60 7.86 16.65
C PRO A 121 -18.21 7.19 16.54
N PHE A 122 -18.16 5.85 16.63
CA PHE A 122 -16.90 5.11 16.57
C PHE A 122 -16.27 5.12 15.18
N THR A 123 -17.09 4.90 14.14
CA THR A 123 -16.63 4.99 12.74
C THR A 123 -16.20 6.40 12.39
N ALA A 124 -16.89 7.43 12.90
CA ALA A 124 -16.57 8.83 12.65
C ALA A 124 -15.22 9.23 13.28
N ILE A 125 -14.94 8.78 14.50
CA ILE A 125 -13.62 8.99 15.14
C ILE A 125 -12.54 8.26 14.34
N GLY A 126 -12.77 7.02 13.92
CA GLY A 126 -11.84 6.26 13.10
C GLY A 126 -11.55 6.93 11.74
N ALA A 127 -12.59 7.47 11.09
CA ALA A 127 -12.47 8.23 9.84
C ALA A 127 -11.64 9.52 10.00
N SER A 128 -11.83 10.24 11.10
CA SER A 128 -11.03 11.43 11.44
C SER A 128 -9.54 11.08 11.62
N ARG A 129 -9.25 9.95 12.29
CA ARG A 129 -7.88 9.45 12.48
C ARG A 129 -7.24 9.00 11.16
N GLU A 130 -7.98 8.35 10.26
CA GLU A 130 -7.50 8.02 8.92
C GLU A 130 -7.18 9.27 8.10
N ALA A 131 -8.07 10.27 8.11
CA ALA A 131 -7.86 11.54 7.41
C ALA A 131 -6.61 12.26 7.94
N MET A 132 -6.41 12.28 9.25
CA MET A 132 -5.20 12.82 9.89
C MET A 132 -3.93 12.09 9.42
N LEU A 133 -3.94 10.75 9.37
CA LEU A 133 -2.81 9.97 8.85
C LEU A 133 -2.54 10.29 7.39
N GLY A 134 -3.57 10.42 6.55
CA GLY A 134 -3.44 10.82 5.16
C GLY A 134 -2.69 12.14 5.00
N VAL A 135 -3.09 13.18 5.77
CA VAL A 135 -2.44 14.50 5.76
C VAL A 135 -0.97 14.44 6.16
N LEU A 136 -0.59 13.52 7.06
CA LEU A 136 0.80 13.36 7.50
C LEU A 136 1.66 12.58 6.49
N VAL A 137 1.08 11.59 5.80
CA VAL A 137 1.80 10.66 4.91
C VAL A 137 1.93 11.21 3.50
N GLU A 138 0.91 11.88 2.97
CA GLU A 138 0.91 12.35 1.58
C GLU A 138 2.09 13.26 1.25
N PRO A 139 2.41 14.31 2.03
CA PRO A 139 3.53 15.18 1.73
C PRO A 139 4.87 14.44 1.79
N MET A 140 4.99 13.47 2.71
CA MET A 140 6.19 12.65 2.86
C MET A 140 6.40 11.75 1.65
N LEU A 141 5.34 11.06 1.20
CA LEU A 141 5.39 10.18 0.04
C LEU A 141 5.63 10.97 -1.24
N LEU A 142 4.91 12.09 -1.41
CA LEU A 142 5.04 12.98 -2.56
C LEU A 142 6.46 13.52 -2.67
N LEU A 143 7.02 14.06 -1.58
CA LEU A 143 8.34 14.67 -1.61
C LEU A 143 9.44 13.62 -1.81
N GLY A 144 9.35 12.45 -1.18
CA GLY A 144 10.31 11.35 -1.38
C GLY A 144 10.32 10.86 -2.84
N LEU A 145 9.15 10.63 -3.41
CA LEU A 145 9.03 10.23 -4.81
C LEU A 145 9.39 11.35 -5.80
N TRP A 146 9.11 12.60 -5.45
CA TRP A 146 9.48 13.77 -6.25
C TRP A 146 11.00 13.92 -6.39
N VAL A 147 11.76 13.68 -5.31
CA VAL A 147 13.22 13.67 -5.38
C VAL A 147 13.71 12.60 -6.35
N ALA A 148 13.15 11.39 -6.29
CA ALA A 148 13.48 10.33 -7.25
C ALA A 148 13.11 10.71 -8.70
N ALA A 149 11.96 11.37 -8.90
CA ALA A 149 11.54 11.89 -10.20
C ALA A 149 12.50 12.94 -10.78
N GLN A 150 12.99 13.85 -9.94
CA GLN A 150 13.95 14.88 -10.35
C GLN A 150 15.31 14.28 -10.73
N VAL A 151 15.78 13.27 -9.99
CA VAL A 151 17.02 12.54 -10.34
C VAL A 151 16.86 11.82 -11.69
N ALA A 152 15.68 11.26 -11.97
CA ALA A 152 15.36 10.61 -13.23
C ALA A 152 15.03 11.57 -14.39
N GLY A 153 14.84 12.87 -14.10
CA GLY A 153 14.38 13.86 -15.08
C GLY A 153 12.98 13.61 -15.63
N SER A 154 12.16 12.81 -14.94
CA SER A 154 10.83 12.39 -15.40
C SER A 154 9.92 11.99 -14.24
N THR A 155 8.63 12.31 -14.37
CA THR A 155 7.59 11.86 -13.43
C THR A 155 7.07 10.46 -13.75
N ASN A 156 7.50 9.83 -14.86
CA ASN A 156 7.07 8.48 -15.19
C ASN A 156 7.78 7.46 -14.29
N ILE A 157 7.00 6.60 -13.62
CA ILE A 157 7.49 5.58 -12.70
C ILE A 157 8.48 4.63 -13.37
N SER A 158 8.32 4.38 -14.69
CA SER A 158 9.22 3.53 -15.46
C SER A 158 10.62 4.12 -15.56
N ASN A 159 10.70 5.43 -15.84
CA ASN A 159 11.97 6.15 -15.96
C ASN A 159 12.66 6.31 -14.61
N ILE A 160 11.87 6.51 -13.54
CA ILE A 160 12.37 6.54 -12.17
C ILE A 160 12.97 5.18 -11.82
N THR A 161 12.24 4.10 -12.09
CA THR A 161 12.68 2.72 -11.82
C THR A 161 13.95 2.38 -12.59
N ASP A 162 14.03 2.76 -13.87
CA ASP A 162 15.22 2.55 -14.71
C ASP A 162 16.44 3.34 -14.20
N THR A 163 16.24 4.57 -13.75
CA THR A 163 17.31 5.39 -13.17
C THR A 163 17.81 4.79 -11.85
N VAL A 164 16.90 4.35 -10.97
CA VAL A 164 17.26 3.70 -9.70
C VAL A 164 17.94 2.35 -9.95
N TYR A 165 17.53 1.62 -10.99
CA TYR A 165 18.14 0.36 -11.38
C TYR A 165 19.62 0.52 -11.74
N HIS A 166 19.98 1.57 -12.47
CA HIS A 166 21.37 1.90 -12.82
C HIS A 166 22.12 2.72 -11.75
N TRP A 167 21.48 2.99 -10.60
CA TRP A 167 21.96 3.74 -9.44
C TRP A 167 23.01 4.84 -9.73
N PRO A 168 22.60 6.12 -9.90
CA PRO A 168 23.54 7.21 -10.14
C PRO A 168 24.38 7.52 -8.89
N LEU A 169 25.69 7.23 -8.96
CA LEU A 169 26.61 7.44 -7.83
C LEU A 169 26.63 8.90 -7.33
N SER A 170 26.53 9.88 -8.23
CA SER A 170 26.53 11.31 -7.89
C SER A 170 25.30 11.76 -7.08
N GLN A 171 24.18 11.05 -7.22
CA GLN A 171 22.91 11.38 -6.57
C GLN A 171 22.51 10.32 -5.53
N SER A 172 23.49 9.59 -4.98
CA SER A 172 23.24 8.51 -4.01
C SER A 172 22.60 9.02 -2.72
N ILE A 173 23.05 10.16 -2.20
CA ILE A 173 22.54 10.74 -0.94
C ILE A 173 21.04 11.09 -1.03
N PRO A 174 20.60 11.88 -2.02
CA PRO A 174 19.18 12.20 -2.15
C PRO A 174 18.33 10.94 -2.38
N LEU A 175 18.81 9.96 -3.15
CA LEU A 175 18.08 8.71 -3.38
C LEU A 175 17.95 7.83 -2.13
N VAL A 176 18.98 7.71 -1.30
CA VAL A 176 18.90 6.95 -0.04
C VAL A 176 17.94 7.62 0.95
N LEU A 177 17.99 8.94 1.07
CA LEU A 177 17.07 9.68 1.93
C LEU A 177 15.62 9.59 1.43
N ALA A 178 15.41 9.66 0.11
CA ALA A 178 14.11 9.44 -0.53
C ALA A 178 13.60 8.02 -0.30
N LEU A 179 14.48 7.01 -0.38
CA LEU A 179 14.17 5.61 -0.07
C LEU A 179 13.71 5.46 1.38
N CYS A 180 14.43 6.04 2.34
CA CYS A 180 14.06 6.01 3.76
C CYS A 180 12.70 6.68 4.01
N ALA A 181 12.45 7.84 3.40
CA ALA A 181 11.18 8.54 3.48
C ALA A 181 10.03 7.71 2.90
N CYS A 182 10.22 7.13 1.71
CA CYS A 182 9.21 6.31 1.06
C CYS A 182 8.97 4.99 1.81
N ALA A 183 10.00 4.38 2.39
CA ALA A 183 9.85 3.20 3.24
C ALA A 183 8.97 3.50 4.45
N PHE A 184 9.19 4.65 5.10
CA PHE A 184 8.40 5.11 6.23
C PHE A 184 6.95 5.40 5.83
N ALA A 185 6.74 6.13 4.73
CA ALA A 185 5.42 6.44 4.20
C ALA A 185 4.66 5.17 3.80
N THR A 186 5.31 4.22 3.13
CA THR A 186 4.75 2.92 2.74
C THR A 186 4.28 2.14 3.96
N PHE A 187 5.07 2.16 5.04
CA PHE A 187 4.70 1.49 6.28
C PHE A 187 3.42 2.07 6.90
N ILE A 188 3.29 3.40 6.96
CA ILE A 188 2.09 4.06 7.49
C ILE A 188 0.89 3.78 6.57
N GLU A 189 1.09 3.88 5.25
CA GLU A 189 0.04 3.73 4.25
C GLU A 189 -0.58 2.32 4.25
N MET A 190 0.19 1.30 4.61
CA MET A 190 -0.32 -0.08 4.79
C MET A 190 -1.27 -0.24 5.98
N GLY A 191 -1.34 0.74 6.89
CA GLY A 191 -2.22 0.71 8.06
C GLY A 191 -1.83 -0.37 9.07
N LYS A 192 -0.53 -0.68 9.20
CA LYS A 192 -0.02 -1.67 10.15
C LYS A 192 0.44 -1.02 11.44
N LEU A 193 0.47 -1.80 12.54
CA LEU A 193 1.08 -1.35 13.80
C LEU A 193 2.54 -0.93 13.53
N PRO A 194 3.01 0.21 14.05
CA PRO A 194 2.38 1.00 15.11
C PRO A 194 1.39 2.10 14.68
N PHE A 195 1.15 2.29 13.37
CA PHE A 195 0.32 3.38 12.82
C PHE A 195 -1.12 2.97 12.51
N ASP A 196 -1.56 1.81 12.97
CA ASP A 196 -2.97 1.41 12.98
C ASP A 196 -3.76 2.25 14.01
N LEU A 197 -4.26 3.40 13.57
CA LEU A 197 -5.03 4.35 14.39
C LEU A 197 -6.52 4.41 14.00
N ALA A 198 -6.83 4.08 12.74
CA ALA A 198 -8.18 4.17 12.19
C ALA A 198 -9.03 2.96 12.56
N GLU A 199 -8.51 1.74 12.37
CA GLU A 199 -9.21 0.49 12.74
C GLU A 199 -9.17 0.30 14.25
N ALA A 200 -8.00 0.53 14.86
CA ALA A 200 -7.81 0.64 16.30
C ALA A 200 -8.68 -0.33 17.14
N GLU A 201 -8.60 -1.64 16.87
CA GLU A 201 -9.52 -2.67 17.42
C GLU A 201 -9.87 -2.50 18.91
N GLN A 202 -8.86 -2.22 19.75
CA GLN A 202 -9.01 -2.06 21.20
C GLN A 202 -9.72 -0.76 21.64
N GLU A 203 -9.73 0.29 20.82
CA GLU A 203 -10.30 1.60 21.14
C GLU A 203 -11.60 1.89 20.39
N LEU A 204 -11.68 1.50 19.12
CA LEU A 204 -12.74 1.91 18.19
C LEU A 204 -13.51 0.75 17.57
N GLN A 205 -13.30 -0.49 18.01
CA GLN A 205 -14.01 -1.67 17.50
C GLN A 205 -13.95 -1.80 15.96
N GLU A 206 -12.75 -1.73 15.38
CA GLU A 206 -12.47 -1.76 13.93
C GLU A 206 -12.79 -0.45 13.17
N GLY A 207 -13.20 0.61 13.86
CA GLY A 207 -13.28 1.96 13.30
C GLY A 207 -14.20 2.01 12.09
N PRO A 208 -13.78 2.56 10.92
CA PRO A 208 -14.64 2.63 9.72
C PRO A 208 -15.13 1.27 9.21
N LEU A 209 -14.51 0.17 9.62
CA LEU A 209 -14.89 -1.18 9.20
C LEU A 209 -16.03 -1.77 10.05
N SER A 210 -16.31 -1.20 11.22
CA SER A 210 -17.22 -1.79 12.22
C SER A 210 -18.65 -2.02 11.72
N GLU A 211 -19.13 -1.14 10.84
CA GLU A 211 -20.51 -1.17 10.33
C GLU A 211 -20.65 -1.99 9.04
N TYR A 212 -19.54 -2.43 8.43
CA TYR A 212 -19.58 -3.29 7.26
C TYR A 212 -19.89 -4.73 7.66
N SER A 213 -20.80 -5.37 6.91
CA SER A 213 -21.12 -6.77 7.11
C SER A 213 -21.25 -7.54 5.80
N GLY A 214 -21.22 -8.87 5.92
CA GLY A 214 -21.39 -9.80 4.82
C GLY A 214 -20.51 -9.53 3.60
N SER A 215 -21.13 -9.51 2.42
CA SER A 215 -20.40 -9.37 1.15
C SER A 215 -19.68 -8.02 1.00
N GLY A 216 -20.26 -6.92 1.49
CA GLY A 216 -19.61 -5.60 1.48
C GLY A 216 -18.30 -5.60 2.27
N PHE A 217 -18.30 -6.23 3.45
CA PHE A 217 -17.10 -6.41 4.26
C PHE A 217 -16.07 -7.34 3.59
N GLY A 218 -16.53 -8.39 2.91
CA GLY A 218 -15.66 -9.30 2.17
C GLY A 218 -14.89 -8.59 1.05
N VAL A 219 -15.57 -7.75 0.25
CA VAL A 219 -14.95 -6.92 -0.79
C VAL A 219 -13.99 -5.90 -0.17
N MET A 220 -14.38 -5.29 0.95
CA MET A 220 -13.55 -4.32 1.66
C MET A 220 -12.23 -4.94 2.16
N LYS A 221 -12.30 -6.11 2.78
CA LYS A 221 -11.11 -6.87 3.22
C LYS A 221 -10.18 -7.20 2.07
N TRP A 222 -10.73 -7.61 0.93
CA TRP A 222 -9.93 -7.83 -0.27
C TRP A 222 -9.27 -6.53 -0.75
N GLY A 223 -10.02 -5.43 -0.78
CA GLY A 223 -9.50 -4.10 -1.14
C GLY A 223 -8.36 -3.63 -0.25
N ILE A 224 -8.44 -3.85 1.07
CA ILE A 224 -7.37 -3.55 2.03
C ILE A 224 -6.14 -4.42 1.79
N SER A 225 -6.32 -5.73 1.60
CA SER A 225 -5.21 -6.63 1.24
C SER A 225 -4.54 -6.20 -0.06
N LEU A 226 -5.32 -5.78 -1.07
CA LEU A 226 -4.77 -5.29 -2.33
C LEU A 226 -4.04 -3.96 -2.14
N LYS A 227 -4.59 -3.01 -1.37
CA LYS A 227 -3.91 -1.76 -1.01
C LYS A 227 -2.55 -2.05 -0.39
N GLN A 228 -2.48 -2.94 0.60
CA GLN A 228 -1.22 -3.31 1.27
C GLN A 228 -0.20 -3.87 0.28
N LEU A 229 -0.63 -4.77 -0.61
CA LEU A 229 0.23 -5.32 -1.65
C LEU A 229 0.72 -4.23 -2.61
N VAL A 230 -0.19 -3.40 -3.13
CA VAL A 230 0.09 -2.39 -4.15
C VAL A 230 1.04 -1.31 -3.63
N VAL A 231 0.84 -0.86 -2.40
CA VAL A 231 1.71 0.11 -1.71
C VAL A 231 3.10 -0.48 -1.50
N LEU A 232 3.20 -1.71 -1.01
CA LEU A 232 4.48 -2.41 -0.87
C LEU A 232 5.18 -2.61 -2.22
N GLN A 233 4.41 -3.00 -3.24
CA GLN A 233 4.93 -3.22 -4.59
C GLN A 233 5.40 -1.92 -5.24
N MET A 234 4.74 -0.79 -4.98
CA MET A 234 5.21 0.52 -5.44
C MET A 234 6.60 0.82 -4.84
N PHE A 235 6.75 0.65 -3.53
CA PHE A 235 8.03 0.89 -2.86
C PHE A 235 9.15 -0.04 -3.36
N VAL A 236 8.91 -1.36 -3.33
CA VAL A 236 9.88 -2.36 -3.76
C VAL A 236 10.17 -2.24 -5.26
N GLY A 237 9.14 -1.98 -6.06
CA GLY A 237 9.25 -1.84 -7.51
C GLY A 237 10.11 -0.67 -7.93
N VAL A 238 10.00 0.48 -7.24
CA VAL A 238 10.72 1.72 -7.57
C VAL A 238 12.11 1.76 -6.94
N PHE A 239 12.22 1.49 -5.64
CA PHE A 239 13.47 1.68 -4.88
C PHE A 239 14.34 0.42 -4.78
N ILE A 240 13.79 -0.76 -5.04
CA ILE A 240 14.53 -2.04 -5.04
C ILE A 240 14.27 -2.79 -6.36
N PRO A 241 14.63 -2.19 -7.52
CA PRO A 241 14.29 -2.73 -8.83
C PRO A 241 15.14 -3.95 -9.24
N TRP A 242 16.07 -4.41 -8.40
CA TRP A 242 16.94 -5.56 -8.71
C TRP A 242 16.15 -6.81 -9.10
N GLY A 243 16.58 -7.44 -10.18
CA GLY A 243 15.97 -8.64 -10.75
C GLY A 243 14.69 -8.38 -11.57
N GLN A 244 14.34 -7.12 -11.85
CA GLN A 244 13.38 -6.80 -12.90
C GLN A 244 14.01 -7.01 -14.28
N MET A 245 13.19 -7.42 -15.25
CA MET A 245 13.66 -7.56 -16.63
C MET A 245 13.69 -6.22 -17.38
N GLU A 246 14.80 -5.98 -18.08
CA GLU A 246 14.91 -4.95 -19.12
C GLU A 246 14.42 -5.46 -20.48
N THR A 247 14.67 -6.72 -20.81
CA THR A 247 14.28 -7.34 -22.09
C THR A 247 13.37 -8.54 -21.87
N PHE A 248 12.27 -8.62 -22.63
CA PHE A 248 11.31 -9.72 -22.55
C PHE A 248 11.92 -11.01 -23.09
N THR A 249 12.37 -11.88 -22.19
CA THR A 249 12.80 -13.24 -22.48
C THR A 249 11.99 -14.22 -21.63
N ALA A 250 11.62 -15.38 -22.19
CA ALA A 250 10.80 -16.35 -21.47
C ALA A 250 11.48 -16.88 -20.18
N GLY A 251 12.81 -17.08 -20.23
CA GLY A 251 13.60 -17.45 -19.06
C GLY A 251 13.73 -16.31 -18.04
N GLY A 252 13.91 -15.07 -18.50
CA GLY A 252 13.93 -13.90 -17.65
C GLY A 252 12.60 -13.68 -16.93
N LEU A 253 11.47 -14.01 -17.56
CA LEU A 253 10.14 -13.82 -16.99
C LEU A 253 9.93 -14.67 -15.75
N LEU A 254 10.34 -15.94 -15.81
CA LEU A 254 10.25 -16.84 -14.68
C LEU A 254 11.15 -16.36 -13.53
N LEU A 255 12.39 -15.99 -13.84
CA LEU A 255 13.33 -15.49 -12.84
C LEU A 255 12.83 -14.21 -12.17
N ALA A 256 12.39 -13.23 -12.94
CA ALA A 256 11.88 -11.97 -12.42
C ALA A 256 10.59 -12.15 -11.62
N LEU A 257 9.71 -13.07 -12.01
CA LEU A 257 8.53 -13.43 -11.22
C LEU A 257 8.92 -14.04 -9.86
N VAL A 258 9.86 -14.99 -9.85
CA VAL A 258 10.35 -15.61 -8.61
C VAL A 258 11.00 -14.56 -7.71
N ILE A 259 11.85 -13.70 -8.26
CA ILE A 259 12.49 -12.62 -7.50
C ILE A 259 11.43 -11.64 -6.98
N ALA A 260 10.43 -11.25 -7.77
CA ALA A 260 9.35 -10.38 -7.31
C ALA A 260 8.57 -10.99 -6.14
N ILE A 261 8.21 -12.28 -6.23
CA ILE A 261 7.54 -12.99 -5.13
C ILE A 261 8.42 -13.02 -3.88
N VAL A 262 9.71 -13.35 -4.02
CA VAL A 262 10.64 -13.37 -2.89
C VAL A 262 10.74 -11.99 -2.25
N LYS A 263 10.89 -10.92 -3.04
CA LYS A 263 10.96 -9.54 -2.52
C LYS A 263 9.69 -9.15 -1.76
N LEU A 264 8.52 -9.47 -2.29
CA LEU A 264 7.24 -9.20 -1.61
C LEU A 264 7.11 -10.00 -0.32
N VAL A 265 7.46 -11.29 -0.32
CA VAL A 265 7.41 -12.13 0.89
C VAL A 265 8.38 -11.62 1.94
N VAL A 266 9.62 -11.28 1.56
CA VAL A 266 10.62 -10.69 2.47
C VAL A 266 10.10 -9.36 3.03
N GLY A 267 9.58 -8.48 2.18
CA GLY A 267 9.00 -7.20 2.61
C GLY A 267 7.89 -7.40 3.65
N VAL A 268 6.95 -8.30 3.37
CA VAL A 268 5.87 -8.66 4.29
C VAL A 268 6.38 -9.25 5.60
N LEU A 269 7.43 -10.08 5.58
CA LEU A 269 8.03 -10.64 6.80
C LEU A 269 8.73 -9.56 7.64
N VAL A 270 9.41 -8.62 7.00
CA VAL A 270 10.00 -7.45 7.67
C VAL A 270 8.90 -6.63 8.34
N ILE A 271 7.83 -6.31 7.62
CA ILE A 271 6.68 -5.58 8.17
C ILE A 271 6.06 -6.35 9.34
N ALA A 272 5.86 -7.66 9.19
CA ALA A 272 5.34 -8.51 10.26
C ALA A 272 6.24 -8.48 11.50
N LEU A 273 7.57 -8.44 11.34
CA LEU A 273 8.50 -8.34 12.46
C LEU A 273 8.32 -7.02 13.22
N PHE A 274 8.26 -5.89 12.50
CA PHE A 274 8.01 -4.58 13.09
C PHE A 274 6.64 -4.50 13.77
N GLU A 275 5.59 -4.95 13.09
CA GLU A 275 4.21 -4.98 13.58
C GLU A 275 4.06 -5.77 14.89
N ASN A 276 4.86 -6.83 15.09
CA ASN A 276 4.84 -7.65 16.30
C ASN A 276 5.84 -7.22 17.38
N SER A 277 6.81 -6.37 17.02
CA SER A 277 7.83 -5.85 17.95
C SER A 277 7.46 -4.47 18.51
N MET A 278 6.47 -3.80 17.92
CA MET A 278 6.05 -2.45 18.30
C MET A 278 4.64 -2.45 18.89
N ALA A 279 4.41 -1.57 19.87
CA ALA A 279 3.08 -1.26 20.37
C ALA A 279 2.44 -0.16 19.52
N ARG A 280 1.11 -0.09 19.51
CA ARG A 280 0.36 0.99 18.85
C ARG A 280 0.79 2.36 19.40
N LEU A 281 0.94 3.33 18.51
CA LEU A 281 1.20 4.71 18.92
C LEU A 281 -0.07 5.40 19.40
N ARG A 282 0.09 6.26 20.40
CA ARG A 282 -0.97 7.17 20.82
C ARG A 282 -1.11 8.30 19.79
N LEU A 283 -2.34 8.73 19.54
CA LEU A 283 -2.65 9.78 18.56
C LEU A 283 -1.85 11.07 18.73
N ASP A 284 -1.55 11.47 19.96
CA ASP A 284 -0.80 12.68 20.29
C ASP A 284 0.69 12.59 19.91
N ILE A 285 1.23 11.38 19.85
CA ILE A 285 2.64 11.12 19.52
C ILE A 285 2.81 10.86 18.02
N THR A 286 1.79 10.34 17.33
CA THR A 286 1.84 10.00 15.90
C THR A 286 2.43 11.11 15.03
N PRO A 287 1.96 12.39 15.10
CA PRO A 287 2.54 13.46 14.32
C PRO A 287 4.05 13.59 14.53
N ARG A 288 4.50 13.56 15.80
CA ARG A 288 5.91 13.74 16.17
C ARG A 288 6.82 12.69 15.55
N ILE A 289 6.33 11.45 15.43
CA ILE A 289 7.08 10.36 14.80
C ILE A 289 7.05 10.48 13.28
N THR A 290 5.90 10.88 12.69
CA THR A 290 5.81 11.13 11.24
C THR A 290 6.70 12.28 10.78
N TRP A 291 6.98 13.27 11.63
CA TRP A 291 7.95 14.34 11.34
C TRP A 291 9.35 13.81 11.05
N THR A 292 9.77 12.67 11.61
CA THR A 292 11.05 12.05 11.28
C THR A 292 11.06 11.57 9.83
N GLY A 293 9.99 10.90 9.38
CA GLY A 293 9.82 10.49 7.98
C GLY A 293 9.79 11.68 7.02
N PHE A 294 9.06 12.74 7.38
CA PHE A 294 9.04 13.99 6.62
C PHE A 294 10.42 14.66 6.60
N GLY A 295 11.17 14.60 7.70
CA GLY A 295 12.53 15.08 7.80
C GLY A 295 13.47 14.39 6.80
N PHE A 296 13.35 13.06 6.62
CA PHE A 296 14.10 12.36 5.58
C PHE A 296 13.72 12.85 4.17
N ALA A 297 12.44 13.06 3.90
CA ALA A 297 11.98 13.55 2.60
C ALA A 297 12.50 14.98 2.33
N PHE A 298 12.48 15.84 3.34
CA PHE A 298 12.99 17.21 3.25
C PHE A 298 14.51 17.24 3.06
N LEU A 299 15.25 16.44 3.82
CA LEU A 299 16.70 16.32 3.65
C LEU A 299 17.07 15.74 2.29
N ALA A 300 16.31 14.79 1.77
CA ALA A 300 16.47 14.29 0.40
C ALA A 300 16.37 15.44 -0.60
N PHE A 301 15.34 16.27 -0.48
CA PHE A 301 15.13 17.42 -1.36
C PHE A 301 16.25 18.47 -1.25
N VAL A 302 16.67 18.82 -0.02
CA VAL A 302 17.77 19.78 0.18
C VAL A 302 19.09 19.23 -0.39
N SER A 303 19.37 17.94 -0.17
CA SER A 303 20.59 17.32 -0.69
C SER A 303 20.62 17.27 -2.22
N LEU A 304 19.46 17.10 -2.87
CA LEU A 304 19.33 17.19 -4.31
C LEU A 304 19.65 18.60 -4.84
N LEU A 305 19.18 19.65 -4.16
CA LEU A 305 19.44 21.03 -4.54
C LEU A 305 20.89 21.46 -4.31
N ALA A 306 21.60 20.77 -3.41
CA ALA A 306 22.99 21.05 -3.08
C ALA A 306 24.00 20.32 -3.99
N ALA A 307 23.55 19.30 -4.73
CA ALA A 307 24.36 18.47 -5.63
C ALA A 307 24.41 19.04 -7.05
#